data_AF-A0A3B5KCN9-F1
#
_entry.id   AF-A0A3B5KCN9-F1
#
_cell.length_a   1.000
_cell.length_b   1.000
_cell.length_c   1.000
_cell.angle_alpha   90.00
_cell.angle_beta   90.00
_cell.angle_gamma   90.00
#
_symmetry.space_group_name_H-M   'P 1'
#
loop_
_entity.id
_entity.type
_entity.pdbx_description
1 polymer ?
#
loop_
_entity_poly.entity_id
_entity_poly.type
_entity_poly.pdbx_seq_one_letter_code
_entity_poly.pdbx_strand_id
1 'polypeptide(L)'
;HCITLCTHVHQEYVLVSKNMMWGAARAYCRENHTDLATIESLKDMKMLASIAAARSITGLIWIGLKKYELKSWMWSSGDTPGLTGYTNWPNNDGHCTLFNAVEMTWWDRSCKDHYYFFCQRYRTCMFLMLVARFLSPTIQICP
;
A
#
# COMPACT_ATOMS: atom_id res chain seq x y z
N HIS A 1 -34.24 9.79 -11.44
CA HIS A 1 -33.00 9.01 -11.64
C HIS A 1 -32.35 8.79 -10.30
N CYS A 2 -32.12 7.53 -9.91
CA CYS A 2 -31.46 7.22 -8.65
C CYS A 2 -29.95 7.09 -8.87
N ILE A 3 -29.14 7.51 -7.89
CA ILE A 3 -27.68 7.42 -7.95
C ILE A 3 -27.22 6.42 -6.89
N THR A 4 -26.43 5.43 -7.30
CA THR A 4 -25.75 4.52 -6.38
C THR A 4 -24.57 5.24 -5.73
N LEU A 5 -24.62 5.44 -4.41
CA LEU A 5 -23.47 5.92 -3.64
C LEU A 5 -22.43 4.81 -3.55
N CYS A 6 -21.28 5.00 -4.19
CA CYS A 6 -20.17 4.06 -4.03
C CYS A 6 -19.39 4.44 -2.78
N THR A 7 -19.73 3.83 -1.64
CA THR A 7 -19.02 3.99 -0.36
C THR A 7 -17.74 3.17 -0.28
N HIS A 8 -17.34 2.52 -1.38
CA HIS A 8 -16.21 1.59 -1.36
C HIS A 8 -14.88 2.34 -1.47
N VAL A 9 -14.02 2.12 -0.47
CA VAL A 9 -12.62 2.53 -0.50
C VAL A 9 -11.83 1.47 -1.23
N HIS A 10 -11.19 1.84 -2.33
CA HIS A 10 -10.32 0.96 -3.09
C HIS A 10 -8.85 1.27 -2.80
N GLN A 11 -8.09 0.27 -2.37
CA GLN A 11 -6.66 0.38 -2.18
C GLN A 11 -5.95 0.24 -3.53
N GLU A 12 -5.04 1.17 -3.82
CA GLU A 12 -4.18 1.14 -5.00
C GLU A 12 -2.71 1.19 -4.58
N TYR A 13 -1.86 0.55 -5.36
CA TYR A 13 -0.42 0.54 -5.16
C TYR A 13 0.29 1.29 -6.30
N VAL A 14 1.33 2.03 -5.95
CA VAL A 14 2.14 2.81 -6.87
C VAL A 14 3.60 2.45 -6.68
N LEU A 15 4.24 1.94 -7.73
CA LEU A 15 5.67 1.67 -7.75
C LEU A 15 6.45 2.95 -8.04
N VAL A 16 7.34 3.32 -7.14
CA VAL A 16 8.22 4.49 -7.28
C VAL A 16 9.65 4.01 -7.54
N SER A 17 10.16 4.28 -8.73
CA SER A 17 11.52 3.92 -9.17
C SER A 17 12.58 4.93 -8.72
N LYS A 18 12.55 5.33 -7.44
CA LYS A 18 13.58 6.16 -6.80
C LYS A 18 14.29 5.33 -5.73
N ASN A 19 15.61 5.31 -5.74
CA ASN A 19 16.40 4.59 -4.74
C ASN A 19 16.49 5.41 -3.45
N MET A 20 15.85 4.94 -2.40
CA MET A 20 15.76 5.67 -1.12
C MET A 20 15.89 4.71 0.07
N MET A 21 16.41 5.26 1.18
CA MET A 21 16.31 4.62 2.50
C MET A 21 14.84 4.43 2.88
N TRP A 22 14.53 3.40 3.68
CA TRP A 22 13.15 3.08 4.05
C TRP A 22 12.41 4.28 4.67
N GLY A 23 13.07 5.03 5.56
CA GLY A 23 12.48 6.22 6.19
C GLY A 23 12.18 7.34 5.19
N ALA A 24 13.07 7.56 4.22
CA ALA A 24 12.89 8.56 3.17
C ALA A 24 11.81 8.14 2.16
N ALA A 25 11.76 6.85 1.80
CA ALA A 25 10.71 6.27 0.97
C ALA A 25 9.33 6.43 1.62
N ARG A 26 9.22 6.17 2.93
CA ARG A 26 8.00 6.42 3.71
C ARG A 26 7.59 7.89 3.69
N ALA A 27 8.53 8.80 3.93
CA ALA A 27 8.26 10.23 3.89
C ALA A 27 7.73 10.65 2.50
N TYR A 28 8.36 10.17 1.43
CA TYR A 28 7.91 10.40 0.07
C TYR A 28 6.47 9.90 -0.16
N CYS A 29 6.15 8.68 0.27
CA CYS A 29 4.80 8.15 0.13
C CYS A 29 3.77 8.95 0.92
N ARG A 30 4.11 9.48 2.11
CA ARG A 30 3.20 10.33 2.89
C ARG A 30 3.00 11.72 2.32
N GLU A 31 3.99 12.23 1.61
CA GLU A 31 3.92 13.52 0.92
C GLU A 31 3.11 13.44 -0.38
N ASN A 32 3.22 12.32 -1.12
CA ASN A 32 2.65 12.18 -2.47
C ASN A 32 1.42 11.26 -2.54
N HIS A 33 1.24 10.39 -1.54
CA HIS A 33 0.24 9.31 -1.49
C HIS A 33 -0.26 9.16 -0.04
N THR A 34 -0.50 7.93 0.46
CA THR A 34 -0.92 7.69 1.84
C THR A 34 0.24 7.21 2.73
N ASP A 35 0.87 6.07 2.40
CA ASP A 35 2.03 5.52 3.13
C ASP A 35 2.76 4.51 2.24
N LEU A 36 3.83 3.88 2.72
CA LEU A 36 4.37 2.65 2.12
C LEU A 36 3.30 1.55 2.09
N ALA A 37 3.42 0.66 1.12
CA ALA A 37 2.43 -0.39 0.90
C ALA A 37 2.30 -1.35 2.08
N THR A 38 1.05 -1.56 2.49
CA THR A 38 0.62 -2.61 3.42
C THR A 38 0.14 -3.79 2.60
N ILE A 39 0.48 -5.01 3.02
CA ILE A 39 0.06 -6.23 2.32
C ILE A 39 -0.72 -7.09 3.30
N GLU A 40 -2.02 -7.22 3.07
CA GLU A 40 -2.93 -7.93 3.98
C GLU A 40 -3.48 -9.22 3.39
N SER A 41 -3.19 -9.49 2.12
CA SER A 41 -3.69 -10.67 1.41
C SER A 41 -2.78 -11.12 0.28
N LEU A 42 -2.98 -12.35 -0.19
CA LEU A 42 -2.33 -12.83 -1.41
C LEU A 42 -2.73 -12.01 -2.66
N LYS A 43 -3.93 -11.41 -2.65
CA LYS A 43 -4.39 -10.53 -3.74
C LYS A 43 -3.49 -9.30 -3.83
N ASP A 44 -3.11 -8.72 -2.69
CA ASP A 44 -2.20 -7.58 -2.63
C ASP A 44 -0.83 -7.95 -3.21
N MET A 45 -0.24 -9.08 -2.79
CA MET A 45 1.06 -9.52 -3.34
C MET A 45 1.01 -9.74 -4.84
N LYS A 46 -0.06 -10.36 -5.35
CA LYS A 46 -0.24 -10.54 -6.80
C LYS A 46 -0.35 -9.21 -7.52
N MET A 47 -0.99 -8.21 -6.92
CA MET A 47 -1.09 -6.87 -7.48
C MET A 47 0.27 -6.14 -7.50
N LEU A 48 1.04 -6.18 -6.40
CA LEU A 48 2.38 -5.59 -6.38
C LEU A 48 3.30 -6.29 -7.40
N ALA A 49 3.26 -7.62 -7.47
CA ALA A 49 4.05 -8.38 -8.44
C ALA A 49 3.70 -8.04 -9.89
N SER A 50 2.41 -7.89 -10.21
CA SER A 50 1.98 -7.51 -11.56
C SER A 50 2.44 -6.10 -11.93
N ILE A 51 2.40 -5.14 -11.00
CA ILE A 51 2.92 -3.78 -11.22
C ILE A 51 4.44 -3.80 -11.43
N ALA A 52 5.18 -4.59 -10.66
CA ALA A 52 6.63 -4.74 -10.83
C ALA A 52 6.98 -5.36 -12.19
N ALA A 53 6.29 -6.45 -12.57
CA ALA A 53 6.47 -7.13 -13.84
C ALA A 53 6.16 -6.22 -15.04
N ALA A 54 5.09 -5.42 -14.96
CA ALA A 54 4.74 -4.44 -16.00
C ALA A 54 5.81 -3.34 -16.20
N ARG A 55 6.68 -3.13 -15.22
CA ARG A 55 7.83 -2.21 -15.30
C ARG A 55 9.17 -2.93 -15.43
N SER A 56 9.15 -4.24 -15.69
CA SER A 56 10.33 -5.10 -15.80
C SER A 56 11.25 -5.04 -14.58
N ILE A 57 10.69 -4.86 -13.39
CA ILE A 57 11.43 -4.86 -12.13
C ILE A 57 11.39 -6.26 -11.53
N THR A 58 12.57 -6.86 -11.38
CA THR A 58 12.77 -8.20 -10.80
C THR A 58 13.45 -8.17 -9.44
N GLY A 59 13.76 -6.97 -8.92
CA GLY A 59 14.49 -6.78 -7.67
C GLY A 59 13.60 -6.69 -6.42
N LEU A 60 14.26 -6.51 -5.27
CA LEU A 60 13.64 -6.25 -3.98
C LEU A 60 13.12 -4.81 -3.91
N ILE A 61 11.92 -4.63 -3.34
CA ILE A 61 11.21 -3.34 -3.32
C ILE A 61 10.69 -3.09 -1.90
N TRP A 62 10.90 -1.90 -1.32
CA TRP A 62 10.42 -1.59 0.02
C TRP A 62 8.90 -1.66 0.14
N ILE A 63 8.44 -2.18 1.28
CA ILE A 63 7.06 -2.15 1.77
C ILE A 63 7.01 -1.59 3.20
N GLY A 64 5.81 -1.33 3.70
CA GLY A 64 5.58 -0.61 4.96
C GLY A 64 5.85 -1.39 6.24
N LEU A 65 6.20 -2.68 6.15
CA LEU A 65 6.46 -3.50 7.33
C LEU A 65 7.84 -3.16 7.91
N LYS A 66 7.86 -2.90 9.23
CA LYS A 66 9.10 -2.62 9.97
C LYS A 66 9.09 -3.30 11.32
N LYS A 67 10.27 -3.76 11.73
CA LYS A 67 10.57 -4.29 13.06
C LYS A 67 10.92 -3.14 14.01
N TYR A 68 10.35 -3.19 15.22
CA TYR A 68 10.61 -2.25 16.30
C TYR A 68 11.33 -2.93 17.48
N GLU A 69 11.70 -2.14 18.49
CA GLU A 69 12.61 -2.50 19.60
C GLU A 69 12.22 -3.78 20.36
N LEU A 70 10.93 -4.13 20.41
CA LEU A 70 10.42 -5.35 21.06
C LEU A 70 10.32 -6.55 20.12
N LYS A 71 11.04 -6.54 18.99
CA LYS A 71 10.92 -7.52 17.89
C LYS A 71 9.50 -7.65 17.33
N SER A 72 8.64 -6.66 17.58
CA SER A 72 7.31 -6.59 16.99
C SER A 72 7.40 -6.02 15.58
N TRP A 73 6.73 -6.69 14.65
CA TRP A 73 6.51 -6.19 13.31
C TRP A 73 5.26 -5.32 13.31
N MET A 74 5.32 -4.15 12.66
CA MET A 74 4.17 -3.25 12.52
C MET A 74 4.20 -2.59 11.15
N TRP A 75 3.02 -2.36 10.58
CA TRP A 75 2.89 -1.58 9.35
C TRP A 75 3.05 -0.08 9.64
N SER A 76 3.68 0.62 8.70
CA SER A 76 3.93 2.06 8.81
C SER A 76 2.65 2.90 8.72
N SER A 77 1.59 2.36 8.11
CA SER A 77 0.23 2.91 8.05
C SER A 77 -0.47 2.94 9.42
N GLY A 78 -0.03 2.12 10.36
CA GLY A 78 -0.68 1.92 11.66
C GLY A 78 -1.55 0.66 11.73
N ASP A 79 -1.72 -0.06 10.62
CA ASP A 79 -2.44 -1.33 10.60
C ASP A 79 -1.66 -2.42 11.35
N THR A 80 -2.37 -3.33 12.03
CA THR A 80 -1.74 -4.40 12.80
C THR A 80 -1.48 -5.61 11.89
N PRO A 81 -0.22 -6.07 11.74
CA PRO A 81 0.09 -7.24 10.92
C PRO A 81 -0.65 -8.50 11.39
N GLY A 82 -1.08 -9.33 10.45
CA GLY A 82 -1.71 -10.62 10.75
C GLY A 82 -3.17 -10.54 11.19
N LEU A 83 -3.79 -9.35 11.26
CA LEU A 83 -5.23 -9.22 11.52
C LEU A 83 -6.10 -9.99 10.50
N THR A 84 -5.63 -10.08 9.25
CA THR A 84 -6.29 -10.83 8.18
C THR A 84 -5.88 -12.31 8.14
N GLY A 85 -5.01 -12.76 9.06
CA GLY A 85 -4.44 -14.11 9.07
C GLY A 85 -3.37 -14.35 7.98
N TYR A 86 -3.08 -13.35 7.13
CA TYR A 86 -2.05 -13.44 6.10
C TYR A 86 -0.73 -12.86 6.60
N THR A 87 0.33 -13.67 6.62
CA THR A 87 1.68 -13.20 6.94
C THR A 87 2.71 -13.94 6.08
N ASN A 88 3.73 -13.22 5.64
CA ASN A 88 4.92 -13.79 5.03
C ASN A 88 6.11 -13.25 5.84
N TRP A 89 6.58 -14.01 6.82
CA TRP A 89 7.55 -13.45 7.78
C TRP A 89 8.89 -13.17 7.12
N PRO A 90 9.50 -11.98 7.33
CA PRO A 90 10.84 -11.68 6.86
C PRO A 90 11.89 -12.63 7.46
N ASN A 91 13.04 -12.74 6.80
CA ASN A 91 14.08 -13.70 7.12
C ASN A 91 14.95 -13.33 8.34
N ASN A 92 14.61 -12.25 9.04
CA ASN A 92 15.20 -11.77 10.29
C ASN A 92 16.66 -11.28 10.14
N ASP A 93 17.01 -10.75 8.96
CA ASP A 93 18.32 -10.18 8.62
C ASP A 93 18.40 -8.66 8.82
N GLY A 94 17.32 -8.01 9.25
CA GLY A 94 17.24 -6.56 9.35
C GLY A 94 16.02 -6.07 10.11
N HIS A 95 15.59 -4.85 9.79
CA HIS A 95 14.45 -4.20 10.45
C HIS A 95 13.43 -3.63 9.47
N CYS A 96 13.81 -3.41 8.21
CA CYS A 96 12.91 -2.86 7.20
C CYS A 96 12.65 -3.91 6.12
N THR A 97 11.39 -4.06 5.72
CA THR A 97 10.96 -5.18 4.89
C THR A 97 10.90 -4.84 3.41
N LEU A 98 11.41 -5.75 2.59
CA LEU A 98 11.37 -5.76 1.15
C LEU A 98 10.40 -6.83 0.66
N PHE A 99 9.69 -6.54 -0.42
CA PHE A 99 8.93 -7.51 -1.19
C PHE A 99 9.77 -7.99 -2.39
N ASN A 100 9.93 -9.31 -2.52
CA ASN A 100 10.44 -9.95 -3.72
C ASN A 100 9.28 -10.25 -4.66
N ALA A 101 9.18 -9.49 -5.75
CA ALA A 101 8.09 -9.62 -6.72
C ALA A 101 8.13 -10.91 -7.56
N VAL A 102 9.30 -11.57 -7.64
CA VAL A 102 9.48 -12.82 -8.40
C VAL A 102 9.15 -14.02 -7.54
N GLU A 103 9.78 -14.11 -6.37
CA GLU A 103 9.60 -15.24 -5.45
C GLU A 103 8.32 -15.14 -4.62
N MET A 104 7.66 -13.97 -4.61
CA MET A 104 6.51 -13.70 -3.76
C MET A 104 6.84 -13.93 -2.28
N THR A 105 8.01 -13.44 -1.85
CA THR A 105 8.52 -13.56 -0.47
C THR A 105 8.82 -12.20 0.14
N TRP A 106 8.84 -12.11 1.48
CA TRP A 106 9.26 -10.89 2.19
C TRP A 106 10.64 -11.10 2.80
N TRP A 107 11.51 -10.11 2.65
CA TRP A 107 12.89 -10.12 3.14
C TRP A 107 13.07 -8.92 4.05
N ASP A 108 14.08 -8.91 4.92
CA ASP A 108 14.42 -7.72 5.69
C ASP A 108 15.90 -7.37 5.59
N ARG A 109 16.17 -6.06 5.58
CA ARG A 109 17.49 -5.48 5.39
C ARG A 109 17.69 -4.27 6.29
N SER A 110 18.88 -3.67 6.20
CA SER A 110 19.16 -2.43 6.90
C SER A 110 18.23 -1.34 6.37
N CYS A 111 17.60 -0.60 7.28
CA CYS A 111 16.73 0.53 6.91
C CYS A 111 17.48 1.68 6.19
N LYS A 112 18.82 1.63 6.16
CA LYS A 112 19.71 2.58 5.48
C LYS A 112 20.05 2.15 4.04
N ASP A 113 19.69 0.94 3.64
CA ASP A 113 19.88 0.48 2.27
C ASP A 113 18.93 1.21 1.32
N HIS A 114 19.29 1.27 0.04
CA HIS A 114 18.54 2.02 -0.96
C HIS A 114 17.83 1.07 -1.92
N TYR A 115 16.52 1.19 -2.00
CA TYR A 115 15.69 0.42 -2.93
C TYR A 115 14.58 1.30 -3.50
N TYR A 116 13.98 0.83 -4.58
CA TYR A 116 12.66 1.27 -5.01
C TYR A 116 11.61 0.88 -3.98
N PHE A 117 10.42 1.46 -4.09
CA PHE A 117 9.40 1.28 -3.05
C PHE A 117 7.99 1.33 -3.62
N PHE A 118 7.09 0.58 -2.97
CA PHE A 118 5.66 0.68 -3.21
C PHE A 118 5.02 1.63 -2.22
N CYS A 119 4.31 2.63 -2.72
CA CYS A 119 3.36 3.40 -1.93
C CYS A 119 1.96 2.81 -2.08
N GLN A 120 1.13 2.99 -1.06
CA GLN A 120 -0.31 2.80 -1.15
C GLN A 120 -1.04 4.14 -1.17
N ARG A 121 -2.21 4.14 -1.81
CA ARG A 121 -3.20 5.20 -1.68
C ARG A 121 -4.60 4.61 -1.67
N TYR A 122 -5.50 5.27 -0.95
CA TYR A 122 -6.90 4.92 -0.95
C TYR A 122 -7.65 5.84 -1.89
N ARG A 123 -8.38 5.27 -2.85
CA ARG A 123 -9.35 6.01 -3.65
C ARG A 123 -10.74 5.74 -3.11
N THR A 124 -11.39 6.80 -2.66
CA THR A 124 -12.84 6.78 -2.49
C THR A 124 -13.46 7.09 -3.85
N CYS A 125 -14.47 6.32 -4.24
CA CYS A 125 -15.30 6.67 -5.38
C CYS A 125 -16.21 7.86 -5.01
N MET A 126 -15.63 9.07 -4.90
CA MET A 126 -16.42 10.28 -4.70
C MET A 126 -17.15 10.64 -6.00
N PHE A 127 -18.43 10.33 -6.10
CA PHE A 127 -19.32 11.27 -6.77
C PHE A 127 -19.38 12.52 -5.89
N LEU A 128 -18.92 13.66 -6.41
CA LEU A 128 -18.95 14.95 -5.72
C LEU A 128 -20.36 15.21 -5.14
N MET A 129 -20.52 15.07 -3.82
CA MET A 129 -21.70 15.54 -3.07
C MET A 129 -22.01 17.03 -3.34
N LEU A 130 -21.02 17.78 -3.86
CA LEU A 130 -21.14 19.18 -4.20
C LEU A 130 -22.01 19.47 -5.44
N VAL A 131 -22.20 18.52 -6.37
CA VAL A 131 -23.02 18.77 -7.58
C VAL A 131 -24.48 18.36 -7.42
N ALA A 132 -24.78 17.45 -6.49
CA ALA A 132 -26.15 16.95 -6.29
C ALA A 132 -27.11 17.99 -5.69
N ARG A 133 -26.60 18.94 -4.90
CA ARG A 133 -27.43 20.06 -4.39
C ARG A 133 -27.79 21.08 -5.47
N PHE A 134 -27.09 21.10 -6.60
CA PHE A 134 -27.31 22.07 -7.66
C PHE A 134 -28.09 21.52 -8.86
N LEU A 135 -28.27 20.20 -9.00
CA LEU A 135 -28.76 19.63 -10.25
C LEU A 135 -30.24 19.29 -10.35
N SER A 136 -31.00 19.08 -9.26
CA SER A 136 -32.47 19.04 -9.30
C SER A 136 -33.05 18.62 -7.93
N PRO A 137 -34.19 19.17 -7.46
CA PRO A 137 -34.93 18.65 -6.30
C PRO A 137 -35.54 17.24 -6.49
N THR A 138 -35.33 16.58 -7.64
CA THR A 138 -35.88 15.25 -7.96
C THR A 138 -34.89 14.08 -7.80
N ILE A 139 -33.69 14.32 -7.28
CA ILE A 139 -32.67 13.26 -7.07
C ILE A 139 -32.81 12.70 -5.66
N GLN A 140 -33.14 11.41 -5.56
CA GLN A 140 -33.31 10.68 -4.30
C GLN A 140 -32.20 9.62 -4.16
N ILE A 141 -31.70 9.40 -2.93
CA ILE A 141 -30.71 8.37 -2.61
C ILE A 141 -31.44 7.02 -2.53
N CYS A 142 -30.98 6.00 -3.25
CA CYS A 142 -31.51 4.64 -3.12
C CYS A 142 -30.98 3.98 -1.85
N PRO A 143 -31.75 3.08 -1.21
CA PRO A 143 -31.22 2.22 -0.15
C PRO A 143 -30.05 1.35 -0.64
#